data_AF-A0A8M1MN62-F1
#
_entry.id   AF-A0A8M1MN62-F1
#
_cell.length_a   1.000
_cell.length_b   1.000
_cell.length_c   1.000
_cell.angle_alpha   90.00
_cell.angle_beta   90.00
_cell.angle_gamma   90.00
#
_symmetry.space_group_name_H-M   'P 1'
#
loop_
_entity.id
_entity.type
_entity.pdbx_description
1 polymer ?
#
loop_
_entity_poly.entity_id
_entity_poly.type
_entity_poly.pdbx_seq_one_letter_code
_entity_poly.pdbx_strand_id
1 'polypeptide(L)'
;MKQESTAQNTPPASPPLSPAPSPPPSPPAQHPRDDSDPQALWIFGYGSLVWRPDFAYSDSLVGFVRGYSRRFWQGDTFHRGSDKMPGRVVTLLEDREGCTWGVAYQVRGEQNPGYLGPAPEEAIATQILACRGFSGHNLEYLLRLADFMQLCGPQAQDEHLAAIVDAVGTMLPCFCPTEQALALV
;
A
#
# COMPACT_ATOMS: atom_id res chain seq x y z
N MET A 1 24.67 66.79 20.76
CA MET A 1 24.56 66.34 19.36
C MET A 1 25.21 64.96 19.23
N LYS A 2 24.41 63.90 19.19
CA LYS A 2 24.82 62.59 18.65
C LYS A 2 23.79 62.27 17.57
N GLN A 3 24.27 62.05 16.34
CA GLN A 3 23.44 61.73 15.18
C GLN A 3 23.07 60.24 15.21
N GLU A 4 21.78 59.93 15.10
CA GLU A 4 21.29 58.60 14.74
C GLU A 4 21.48 58.39 13.24
N SER A 5 22.08 57.26 12.87
CA SER A 5 22.21 56.79 11.49
C SER A 5 21.09 55.78 11.21
N THR A 6 20.16 56.15 10.34
CA THR A 6 19.10 55.29 9.82
C THR A 6 19.66 54.40 8.72
N ALA A 7 19.90 53.12 9.02
CA ALA A 7 20.15 52.10 8.01
C ALA A 7 18.82 51.57 7.47
N GLN A 8 18.58 51.75 6.17
CA GLN A 8 17.43 51.19 5.46
C GLN A 8 17.61 49.68 5.29
N ASN A 9 16.72 48.89 5.93
CA ASN A 9 16.62 47.45 5.71
C ASN A 9 15.89 47.15 4.40
N THR A 10 16.61 46.75 3.36
CA THR A 10 16.01 46.12 2.18
C THR A 10 15.97 44.60 2.38
N PRO A 11 14.81 43.94 2.21
CA PRO A 11 14.75 42.48 2.34
C PRO A 11 15.53 41.80 1.20
N PRO A 12 16.16 40.64 1.45
CA PRO A 12 16.89 39.92 0.42
C PRO A 12 15.94 39.39 -0.67
N ALA A 13 16.42 39.43 -1.92
CA ALA A 13 15.67 38.93 -3.08
C ALA A 13 15.36 37.44 -2.93
N SER A 14 14.12 37.05 -3.28
CA SER A 14 13.68 35.66 -3.26
C SER A 14 14.51 34.81 -4.25
N PRO A 15 14.83 33.55 -3.90
CA PRO A 15 15.54 32.66 -4.82
C PRO A 15 14.69 32.37 -6.07
N PRO A 16 15.32 32.09 -7.22
CA PRO A 16 14.60 31.77 -8.45
C PRO A 16 13.76 30.50 -8.26
N LEU A 17 12.51 30.56 -8.74
CA LEU A 17 11.60 29.41 -8.79
C LEU A 17 12.22 28.32 -9.65
N SER A 18 12.33 27.09 -9.12
CA SER A 18 12.71 25.91 -9.90
C SER A 18 11.76 25.71 -11.08
N PRO A 19 12.23 25.17 -12.22
CA PRO A 19 11.37 24.88 -13.36
C PRO A 19 10.26 23.91 -12.96
N ALA A 20 9.06 24.12 -13.52
CA ALA A 20 7.92 23.24 -13.31
C ALA A 20 8.29 21.79 -13.71
N PRO A 21 7.87 20.77 -12.94
CA PRO A 21 8.09 19.38 -13.32
C PRO A 21 7.40 19.10 -14.67
N SER A 22 8.06 18.29 -15.51
CA SER A 22 7.50 17.82 -16.77
C SER A 22 6.14 17.16 -16.55
N PRO A 23 5.18 17.29 -17.48
CA PRO A 23 3.91 16.59 -17.38
C PRO A 23 4.16 15.08 -17.29
N PRO A 24 3.30 14.32 -16.58
CA PRO A 24 3.42 12.87 -16.53
C PRO A 24 3.38 12.29 -17.96
N PRO A 25 4.07 11.17 -18.21
CA PRO A 25 4.02 10.49 -19.50
C PRO A 25 2.57 10.20 -19.87
N SER A 26 2.23 10.39 -21.15
CA SER A 26 0.91 10.04 -21.66
C SER A 26 0.63 8.57 -21.41
N PRO A 27 -0.55 8.20 -20.90
CA PRO A 27 -0.87 6.80 -20.65
C PRO A 27 -0.76 5.99 -21.95
N PRO A 28 -0.34 4.71 -21.89
CA PRO A 28 -0.33 3.83 -23.04
C PRO A 28 -1.71 3.75 -23.69
N ALA A 29 -1.75 3.41 -24.99
CA ALA A 29 -2.97 3.37 -25.80
C ALA A 29 -4.12 2.67 -25.06
N GLN A 30 -5.20 3.43 -24.86
CA GLN A 30 -6.38 3.06 -24.09
C GLN A 30 -6.99 1.77 -24.66
N HIS A 31 -6.92 0.68 -23.89
CA HIS A 31 -7.80 -0.47 -24.13
C HIS A 31 -9.23 -0.04 -23.78
N PRO A 32 -10.26 -0.58 -24.47
CA PRO A 32 -11.65 -0.32 -24.11
C PRO A 32 -11.86 -0.58 -22.62
N ARG A 33 -12.50 0.38 -21.94
CA ARG A 33 -12.89 0.22 -20.53
C ARG A 33 -13.73 -1.03 -20.39
N ASP A 34 -13.20 -1.98 -19.64
CA ASP A 34 -13.93 -3.16 -19.24
C ASP A 34 -14.20 -3.04 -17.74
N ASP A 35 -15.31 -2.38 -17.42
CA ASP A 35 -15.83 -2.27 -16.05
C ASP A 35 -16.54 -3.55 -15.61
N SER A 36 -16.62 -4.57 -16.49
CA SER A 36 -17.28 -5.85 -16.23
C SER A 36 -16.33 -6.94 -15.73
N ASP A 37 -15.02 -6.69 -15.74
CA ASP A 37 -14.01 -7.62 -15.22
C ASP A 37 -14.08 -7.69 -13.68
N PRO A 38 -14.58 -8.79 -13.09
CA PRO A 38 -14.73 -8.92 -11.65
C PRO A 38 -13.38 -9.03 -10.91
N GLN A 39 -12.27 -9.21 -11.64
CA GLN A 39 -10.91 -9.27 -11.07
C GLN A 39 -10.15 -7.94 -11.18
N ALA A 40 -10.78 -6.88 -11.71
CA ALA A 40 -10.14 -5.58 -11.82
C ALA A 40 -10.04 -4.87 -10.45
N LEU A 41 -8.82 -4.70 -9.96
CA LEU A 41 -8.52 -3.87 -8.81
C LEU A 41 -8.26 -2.43 -9.27
N TRP A 42 -8.82 -1.45 -8.57
CA TRP A 42 -8.52 -0.04 -8.81
C TRP A 42 -7.69 0.56 -7.68
N ILE A 43 -6.52 1.13 -8.00
CA ILE A 43 -5.63 1.80 -7.05
C ILE A 43 -5.77 3.31 -7.21
N PHE A 44 -6.19 4.00 -6.15
CA PHE A 44 -6.27 5.47 -6.16
C PHE A 44 -4.98 6.14 -5.67
N GLY A 45 -4.27 6.78 -6.59
CA GLY A 45 -3.10 7.59 -6.33
C GLY A 45 -3.45 8.99 -5.82
N TYR A 46 -3.14 9.25 -4.56
CA TYR A 46 -3.30 10.56 -3.91
C TYR A 46 -1.97 11.27 -3.58
N GLY A 47 -0.83 10.70 -3.94
CA GLY A 47 0.50 11.25 -3.66
C GLY A 47 1.37 11.19 -4.90
N SER A 48 2.59 10.66 -4.75
CA SER A 48 3.52 10.48 -5.87
C SER A 48 2.95 9.65 -7.01
N LEU A 49 2.03 8.73 -6.72
CA LEU A 49 1.34 7.93 -7.72
C LEU A 49 0.58 8.75 -8.76
N VAL A 50 0.25 10.03 -8.48
CA VAL A 50 -0.36 10.93 -9.47
C VAL A 50 0.54 11.15 -10.69
N TRP A 51 1.86 11.09 -10.53
CA TRP A 51 2.82 11.31 -11.62
C TRP A 51 3.84 10.18 -11.81
N ARG A 52 3.92 9.24 -10.85
CA ARG A 52 4.85 8.12 -10.88
C ARG A 52 4.20 6.89 -10.22
N PRO A 53 3.36 6.14 -10.97
CA PRO A 53 2.69 4.95 -10.45
C PRO A 53 3.67 3.82 -10.14
N ASP A 54 4.71 3.64 -10.95
CA ASP A 54 5.76 2.61 -10.76
C ASP A 54 5.23 1.16 -10.73
N PHE A 55 4.12 0.92 -11.44
CA PHE A 55 3.54 -0.39 -11.71
C PHE A 55 2.81 -0.40 -13.05
N ALA A 56 2.58 -1.60 -13.61
CA ALA A 56 1.80 -1.77 -14.83
C ALA A 56 0.30 -1.58 -14.55
N TYR A 57 -0.42 -0.95 -15.47
CA TYR A 57 -1.87 -0.73 -15.37
C TYR A 57 -2.52 -0.76 -16.75
N SER A 58 -3.79 -1.15 -16.80
CA SER A 58 -4.58 -1.26 -18.05
C SER A 58 -5.32 0.02 -18.41
N ASP A 59 -5.74 0.80 -17.42
CA ASP A 59 -6.40 2.10 -17.63
C ASP A 59 -6.13 3.07 -16.47
N SER A 60 -6.34 4.38 -16.70
CA SER A 60 -6.21 5.42 -15.69
C SER A 60 -7.26 6.52 -15.83
N LEU A 61 -7.81 6.98 -14.70
CA LEU A 61 -8.85 8.02 -14.64
C LEU A 61 -8.48 9.10 -13.63
N VAL A 62 -8.52 10.37 -14.07
CA VAL A 62 -8.45 11.50 -13.13
C VAL A 62 -9.81 11.64 -12.45
N GLY A 63 -9.81 11.72 -11.12
CA GLY A 63 -11.04 11.81 -10.34
C GLY A 63 -10.77 12.24 -8.90
N PHE A 64 -11.73 12.00 -8.01
CA PHE A 64 -11.59 12.34 -6.59
C PHE A 64 -12.29 11.31 -5.70
N VAL A 65 -11.84 11.25 -4.45
CA VAL A 65 -12.51 10.52 -3.36
C VAL A 65 -13.14 11.51 -2.40
N ARG A 66 -14.33 11.16 -1.87
CA ARG A 66 -15.04 11.92 -0.82
C ARG A 66 -14.76 11.29 0.54
N GLY A 67 -14.97 12.06 1.61
CA GLY A 67 -14.78 11.58 2.98
C GLY A 67 -13.31 11.62 3.45
N TYR A 68 -12.41 12.21 2.64
CA TYR A 68 -10.99 12.28 2.94
C TYR A 68 -10.36 13.61 2.56
N SER A 69 -9.45 14.05 3.41
CA SER A 69 -8.63 15.24 3.25
C SER A 69 -7.16 14.87 3.16
N ARG A 70 -6.47 15.34 2.12
CA ARG A 70 -5.02 15.19 1.97
C ARG A 70 -4.26 16.13 2.89
N ARG A 71 -3.28 15.62 3.65
CA ARG A 71 -2.41 16.42 4.54
C ARG A 71 -0.96 15.98 4.47
N PHE A 72 -0.03 16.93 4.54
CA PHE A 72 1.43 16.68 4.59
C PHE A 72 1.91 16.30 6.00
N TRP A 73 1.27 15.28 6.58
CA TRP A 73 1.47 14.89 7.99
C TRP A 73 2.24 13.59 8.16
N GLN A 74 2.53 12.88 7.07
CA GLN A 74 3.33 11.66 7.12
C GLN A 74 4.83 12.02 7.10
N GLY A 75 5.59 11.48 8.05
CA GLY A 75 7.04 11.58 8.05
C GLY A 75 7.65 10.64 7.02
N ASP A 76 8.68 11.10 6.32
CA ASP A 76 9.45 10.29 5.37
C ASP A 76 10.95 10.51 5.59
N THR A 77 11.63 9.44 6.01
CA THR A 77 13.08 9.46 6.30
C THR A 77 13.91 8.89 5.15
N PHE A 78 13.28 8.37 4.09
CA PHE A 78 13.99 7.67 3.02
C PHE A 78 13.93 8.39 1.67
N HIS A 79 12.78 8.94 1.24
CA HIS A 79 12.65 9.51 -0.12
C HIS A 79 12.80 11.04 -0.17
N ARG A 80 12.22 11.74 0.79
CA ARG A 80 12.07 13.21 0.86
C ARG A 80 12.64 13.80 2.15
N GLY A 81 13.35 12.98 2.92
CA GLY A 81 14.01 13.38 4.16
C GLY A 81 15.17 12.46 4.50
N SER A 82 15.55 12.48 5.77
CA SER A 82 16.61 11.64 6.35
C SER A 82 16.28 11.31 7.80
N ASP A 83 17.00 10.38 8.41
CA ASP A 83 16.82 10.04 9.84
C ASP A 83 17.01 11.24 10.78
N LYS A 84 17.88 12.19 10.40
CA LYS A 84 18.15 13.41 11.19
C LYS A 84 17.12 14.51 10.96
N MET A 85 16.50 14.54 9.78
CA MET A 85 15.53 15.55 9.39
C MET A 85 14.49 14.90 8.49
N PRO A 86 13.41 14.35 9.07
CA PRO A 86 12.35 13.73 8.30
C PRO A 86 11.65 14.74 7.39
N GLY A 87 11.38 14.32 6.15
CA GLY A 87 10.54 15.06 5.22
C GLY A 87 9.08 14.95 5.61
N ARG A 88 8.24 15.83 5.06
CA ARG A 88 6.79 15.75 5.15
C ARG A 88 6.20 15.32 3.81
N VAL A 89 5.49 14.21 3.78
CA VAL A 89 4.76 13.71 2.61
C VAL A 89 3.28 13.59 2.92
N VAL A 90 2.47 13.38 1.87
CA VAL A 90 1.03 13.38 1.99
C VAL A 90 0.51 12.06 2.56
N THR A 91 -0.55 12.15 3.37
CA THR A 91 -1.42 11.06 3.78
C THR A 91 -2.88 11.51 3.67
N LEU A 92 -3.81 10.56 3.74
CA LEU A 92 -5.25 10.84 3.81
C LEU A 92 -5.71 10.71 5.26
N LEU A 93 -6.50 11.68 5.70
CA LEU A 93 -7.27 11.59 6.94
C LEU A 93 -8.75 11.60 6.61
N GLU A 94 -9.52 10.86 7.39
CA GLU A 94 -10.98 10.92 7.34
C GLU A 94 -11.46 12.35 7.61
N ASP A 95 -12.32 12.83 6.73
CA ASP A 95 -12.91 14.15 6.75
C ASP A 95 -14.22 14.07 5.97
N ARG A 96 -15.35 14.04 6.68
CA ARG A 96 -16.67 13.76 6.08
C ARG A 96 -17.04 14.74 4.95
N GLU A 97 -16.55 15.96 5.02
CA GLU A 97 -16.76 16.99 3.99
C GLU A 97 -15.59 17.09 3.01
N GLY A 98 -14.52 16.35 3.29
CA GLY A 98 -13.31 16.28 2.50
C GLY A 98 -13.53 15.73 1.11
N CYS A 99 -12.82 16.33 0.16
CA CYS A 99 -12.76 15.89 -1.23
C CYS A 99 -11.30 15.97 -1.68
N THR A 100 -10.74 14.85 -2.15
CA THR A 100 -9.35 14.75 -2.55
C THR A 100 -9.22 14.25 -3.98
N TRP A 101 -8.67 15.07 -4.86
CA TRP A 101 -8.43 14.76 -6.28
C TRP A 101 -7.16 13.95 -6.51
N GLY A 102 -7.19 12.97 -7.40
CA GLY A 102 -6.07 12.09 -7.72
C GLY A 102 -6.28 11.34 -9.03
N VAL A 103 -5.60 10.21 -9.18
CA VAL A 103 -5.69 9.33 -10.36
C VAL A 103 -6.01 7.91 -9.90
N ALA A 104 -7.05 7.30 -10.44
CA ALA A 104 -7.36 5.89 -10.25
C ALA A 104 -6.71 5.07 -11.38
N TYR A 105 -6.03 3.98 -11.05
CA TYR A 105 -5.40 3.08 -12.00
C TYR A 105 -6.06 1.71 -11.93
N GLN A 106 -6.49 1.17 -13.07
CA GLN A 106 -7.00 -0.21 -13.16
C GLN A 106 -5.80 -1.16 -13.28
N VAL A 107 -5.69 -2.11 -12.36
CA VAL A 107 -4.69 -3.19 -12.37
C VAL A 107 -5.41 -4.53 -12.40
N ARG A 108 -4.92 -5.46 -13.23
CA ARG A 108 -5.52 -6.79 -13.42
C ARG A 108 -4.51 -7.89 -13.15
N GLY A 109 -4.91 -8.92 -12.40
CA GLY A 109 -4.11 -10.14 -12.18
C GLY A 109 -2.63 -9.85 -11.95
N GLU A 110 -1.80 -10.26 -12.91
CA GLU A 110 -0.33 -10.12 -12.93
C GLU A 110 0.19 -8.67 -12.88
N GLN A 111 -0.64 -7.67 -13.19
CA GLN A 111 -0.28 -6.26 -13.09
C GLN A 111 -0.33 -5.74 -11.65
N ASN A 112 -1.05 -6.42 -10.75
CA ASN A 112 -1.09 -6.05 -9.35
C ASN A 112 0.30 -6.29 -8.72
N PRO A 113 1.00 -5.27 -8.20
CA PRO A 113 2.35 -5.42 -7.66
C PRO A 113 2.46 -6.43 -6.50
N GLY A 114 1.36 -6.69 -5.79
CA GLY A 114 1.30 -7.67 -4.71
C GLY A 114 0.91 -9.09 -5.14
N TYR A 115 0.60 -9.32 -6.42
CA TYR A 115 0.17 -10.62 -6.91
C TYR A 115 1.39 -11.48 -7.26
N LEU A 116 1.53 -12.61 -6.56
CA LEU A 116 2.65 -13.54 -6.75
C LEU A 116 2.35 -14.65 -7.78
N GLY A 117 1.11 -14.73 -8.29
CA GLY A 117 0.68 -15.80 -9.18
C GLY A 117 0.20 -17.06 -8.46
N PRO A 118 -0.40 -18.01 -9.21
CA PRO A 118 -0.64 -19.36 -8.71
C PRO A 118 0.70 -20.09 -8.52
N ALA A 119 0.77 -20.92 -7.48
CA ALA A 119 1.91 -21.79 -7.23
C ALA A 119 1.41 -23.09 -6.57
N PRO A 120 2.18 -24.20 -6.66
CA PRO A 120 1.86 -25.42 -5.93
C PRO A 120 1.74 -25.14 -4.43
N GLU A 121 0.81 -25.79 -3.74
CA GLU A 121 0.52 -25.58 -2.32
C GLU A 121 1.77 -25.80 -1.46
N GLU A 122 2.63 -26.75 -1.84
CA GLU A 122 3.91 -27.02 -1.19
C GLU A 122 4.87 -25.82 -1.29
N ALA A 123 4.94 -25.16 -2.45
CA ALA A 123 5.77 -23.98 -2.64
C ALA A 123 5.24 -22.79 -1.83
N ILE A 124 3.91 -22.62 -1.80
CA ILE A 124 3.25 -21.60 -0.98
C ILE A 124 3.52 -21.85 0.51
N ALA A 125 3.32 -23.08 0.99
CA ALA A 125 3.59 -23.48 2.37
C ALA A 125 5.06 -23.22 2.76
N THR A 126 6.00 -23.59 1.90
CA THR A 126 7.44 -23.31 2.09
C THR A 126 7.69 -21.82 2.26
N GLN A 127 7.10 -20.98 1.41
CA GLN A 127 7.24 -19.53 1.51
C GLN A 127 6.60 -18.98 2.80
N ILE A 128 5.41 -19.45 3.18
CA ILE A 128 4.75 -19.08 4.44
C ILE A 128 5.63 -19.41 5.64
N LEU A 129 6.29 -20.57 5.63
CA LEU A 129 7.18 -21.02 6.70
C LEU A 129 8.49 -20.21 6.77
N ALA A 130 8.93 -19.62 5.67
CA ALA A 130 10.17 -18.84 5.62
C ALA A 130 9.99 -17.33 5.88
N CYS A 131 8.78 -16.79 5.70
CA CYS A 131 8.56 -15.34 5.68
C CYS A 131 8.10 -14.75 7.02
N ARG A 132 8.66 -13.58 7.37
CA ARG A 132 8.27 -12.74 8.51
C ARG A 132 8.23 -11.27 8.10
N GLY A 133 7.21 -10.55 8.56
CA GLY A 133 7.05 -9.11 8.33
C GLY A 133 6.98 -8.32 9.64
N PHE A 134 6.62 -7.03 9.52
CA PHE A 134 6.46 -6.12 10.67
C PHE A 134 5.44 -6.65 11.69
N SER A 135 4.40 -7.33 11.22
CA SER A 135 3.32 -7.89 12.06
C SER A 135 3.59 -9.29 12.60
N GLY A 136 4.76 -9.88 12.37
CA GLY A 136 5.09 -11.23 12.83
C GLY A 136 5.31 -12.23 11.71
N HIS A 137 5.30 -13.51 12.08
CA HIS A 137 5.60 -14.62 11.17
C HIS A 137 4.39 -14.92 10.28
N ASN A 138 4.61 -15.24 8.99
CA ASN A 138 3.49 -15.44 8.06
C ASN A 138 2.63 -16.67 8.41
N LEU A 139 3.24 -17.70 9.01
CA LEU A 139 2.51 -18.84 9.60
C LEU A 139 1.40 -18.41 10.59
N GLU A 140 1.63 -17.38 11.41
CA GLU A 140 0.63 -16.89 12.37
C GLU A 140 -0.62 -16.37 11.66
N TYR A 141 -0.44 -15.71 10.51
CA TYR A 141 -1.55 -15.24 9.68
C TYR A 141 -2.36 -16.41 9.12
N LEU A 142 -1.69 -17.42 8.55
CA LEU A 142 -2.35 -18.62 8.02
C LEU A 142 -3.21 -19.32 9.08
N LEU A 143 -2.64 -19.56 10.25
CA LEU A 143 -3.33 -20.29 11.34
C LEU A 143 -4.52 -19.49 11.88
N ARG A 144 -4.38 -18.18 12.08
CA ARG A 144 -5.50 -17.33 12.51
C ARG A 144 -6.63 -17.30 11.49
N LEU A 145 -6.30 -17.30 10.20
CA LEU A 145 -7.31 -17.36 9.15
C LEU A 145 -8.01 -18.73 9.16
N ALA A 146 -7.26 -19.83 9.26
CA ALA A 146 -7.82 -21.18 9.36
C ALA A 146 -8.75 -21.32 10.57
N ASP A 147 -8.33 -20.88 11.75
CA ASP A 147 -9.15 -20.87 12.96
C ASP A 147 -10.43 -20.05 12.76
N PHE A 148 -10.32 -18.84 12.21
CA PHE A 148 -11.49 -18.02 11.93
C PHE A 148 -12.49 -18.71 10.98
N MET A 149 -11.98 -19.32 9.91
CA MET A 149 -12.83 -20.03 8.94
C MET A 149 -13.53 -21.24 9.58
N GLN A 150 -12.84 -21.97 10.46
CA GLN A 150 -13.43 -23.09 11.20
C GLN A 150 -14.48 -22.64 12.22
N LEU A 151 -14.23 -21.55 12.95
CA LEU A 151 -15.13 -21.07 14.01
C LEU A 151 -16.35 -20.33 13.45
N CYS A 152 -16.16 -19.46 12.45
CA CYS A 152 -17.18 -18.52 11.99
C CYS A 152 -17.82 -18.89 10.66
N GLY A 153 -17.15 -19.68 9.82
CA GLY A 153 -17.62 -20.06 8.49
C GLY A 153 -17.47 -21.54 8.14
N PRO A 154 -17.78 -22.50 9.03
CA PRO A 154 -17.52 -23.92 8.78
C PRO A 154 -18.23 -24.46 7.53
N GLN A 155 -19.34 -23.84 7.11
CA GLN A 155 -20.07 -24.19 5.90
C GLN A 155 -19.44 -23.67 4.59
N ALA A 156 -18.50 -22.72 4.64
CA ALA A 156 -17.99 -22.03 3.46
C ALA A 156 -17.00 -22.86 2.63
N GLN A 157 -16.50 -23.99 3.18
CA GLN A 157 -15.59 -24.95 2.53
C GLN A 157 -14.49 -24.30 1.67
N ASP A 158 -13.36 -23.94 2.29
CA ASP A 158 -12.18 -23.39 1.61
C ASP A 158 -11.13 -24.49 1.39
N GLU A 159 -11.23 -25.17 0.25
CA GLU A 159 -10.37 -26.31 -0.10
C GLU A 159 -8.90 -25.91 -0.25
N HIS A 160 -8.62 -24.73 -0.80
CA HIS A 160 -7.25 -24.26 -1.00
C HIS A 160 -6.58 -23.88 0.32
N LEU A 161 -7.29 -23.16 1.20
CA LEU A 161 -6.79 -22.88 2.54
C LEU A 161 -6.48 -24.17 3.31
N ALA A 162 -7.38 -25.16 3.26
CA ALA A 162 -7.17 -26.46 3.89
C ALA A 162 -5.93 -27.16 3.33
N ALA A 163 -5.76 -27.18 1.99
CA ALA A 163 -4.60 -27.80 1.35
C ALA A 163 -3.27 -27.14 1.75
N ILE A 164 -3.23 -25.81 1.91
CA ILE A 164 -2.03 -25.11 2.39
C ILE A 164 -1.74 -25.44 3.87
N VAL A 165 -2.76 -25.51 4.73
CA VAL A 165 -2.60 -25.91 6.13
C VAL A 165 -2.07 -27.34 6.23
N ASP A 166 -2.59 -28.26 5.43
CA ASP A 166 -2.13 -29.65 5.38
C ASP A 166 -0.68 -29.75 4.87
N ALA A 167 -0.31 -28.97 3.86
CA ALA A 167 1.06 -28.90 3.35
C ALA A 167 2.03 -28.40 4.44
N VAL A 168 1.68 -27.35 5.18
CA VAL A 168 2.46 -26.86 6.33
C VAL A 168 2.57 -27.93 7.42
N GLY A 169 1.47 -28.60 7.77
CA GLY A 169 1.46 -29.66 8.78
C GLY A 169 2.37 -30.83 8.42
N THR A 170 2.42 -31.19 7.14
CA THR A 170 3.31 -32.25 6.61
C THR A 170 4.79 -31.86 6.71
N MET A 171 5.13 -30.58 6.52
CA MET A 171 6.49 -30.06 6.62
C MET A 171 7.00 -29.85 8.05
N LEU A 172 6.09 -29.76 9.02
CA LEU A 172 6.41 -29.61 10.44
C LEU A 172 6.01 -30.88 11.21
N PRO A 173 6.76 -32.00 11.07
CA PRO A 173 6.40 -33.29 11.66
C PRO A 173 6.42 -33.33 13.20
N CYS A 174 6.81 -32.23 13.86
CA CYS A 174 6.78 -32.09 15.32
C CYS A 174 5.63 -31.18 15.82
N PHE A 175 4.73 -30.71 14.95
CA PHE A 175 3.60 -29.90 15.36
C PHE A 175 2.51 -30.80 15.95
N CYS A 176 2.43 -30.84 17.29
CA CYS A 176 1.31 -31.47 17.99
C CYS A 176 0.14 -30.47 18.01
N PRO A 177 -0.97 -30.71 17.30
CA PRO A 177 -2.07 -29.77 17.23
C PRO A 177 -2.98 -29.98 18.45
N THR A 178 -2.61 -29.48 19.63
CA THR A 178 -3.58 -29.28 20.72
C THR A 178 -3.23 -28.33 21.88
N GLU A 179 -2.07 -27.65 21.95
CA GLU A 179 -1.74 -26.89 23.18
C GLU A 179 -1.24 -25.43 23.06
N GLN A 180 -1.36 -24.76 21.91
CA GLN A 180 -0.95 -23.34 21.84
C GLN A 180 -1.94 -22.39 21.16
N ALA A 181 -3.24 -22.66 21.26
CA ALA A 181 -4.27 -21.65 20.95
C ALA A 181 -4.67 -20.78 22.16
N LEU A 182 -4.11 -21.00 23.36
CA LEU A 182 -4.52 -20.29 24.59
C LEU A 182 -3.41 -19.59 25.40
N ALA A 183 -2.19 -19.46 24.87
CA ALA A 183 -1.07 -18.90 25.66
C ALA A 183 -0.59 -17.49 25.24
N LEU A 184 -1.37 -16.73 24.45
CA LEU A 184 -1.06 -15.33 24.13
C LEU A 184 -2.33 -14.45 24.13
N VAL A 185 -2.99 -14.38 25.29
CA VAL A 185 -3.81 -13.24 25.71
C VAL A 185 -3.12 -12.57 26.88
#